data_AF-A0A2L0MWA6-F1
#
_entry.id   AF-A0A2L0MWA6-F1
#
_cell.length_a   1.000
_cell.length_b   1.000
_cell.length_c   1.000
_cell.angle_alpha   90.00
_cell.angle_beta   90.00
_cell.angle_gamma   90.00
#
_symmetry.space_group_name_H-M   'P 1'
#
loop_
_entity.id
_entity.type
_entity.pdbx_description
1 polymer ?
#
loop_
_entity_poly.entity_id
_entity_poly.type
_entity_poly.pdbx_seq_one_letter_code
_entity_poly.pdbx_strand_id
1 'polypeptide(L)'
;MGDDTYAPHAGTQDVPDGTSVRDVLDGILTSGYLATIAGGRATWIATAGDAWAGDAWAGDATAGDATVLAVLAQQWAAARLLPAGTAPLAALAGPDGTVRLHFIYRTQRDPEAEYARLAGEAAG
;
A
#
# COMPACT_ATOMS: atom_id res chain seq x y z
N MET A 1 9.60 -28.21 -3.83
CA MET A 1 10.18 -27.39 -4.91
C MET A 1 9.00 -26.70 -5.58
N GLY A 2 8.86 -25.41 -5.29
CA GLY A 2 7.80 -24.51 -5.76
C GLY A 2 8.37 -23.10 -5.65
N ASP A 3 9.55 -22.95 -6.25
CA ASP A 3 10.28 -21.70 -6.47
C ASP A 3 9.67 -21.08 -7.72
N ASP A 4 8.41 -20.66 -7.60
CA ASP A 4 7.74 -19.90 -8.65
C ASP A 4 7.81 -18.42 -8.30
N THR A 5 8.91 -17.85 -8.78
CA THR A 5 8.85 -16.66 -9.64
C THR A 5 8.70 -15.33 -8.88
N TYR A 6 9.85 -14.90 -8.36
CA TYR A 6 10.33 -13.52 -8.37
C TYR A 6 9.59 -12.62 -9.38
N ALA A 7 8.62 -11.83 -8.91
CA ALA A 7 8.21 -10.62 -9.61
C ALA A 7 9.11 -9.48 -9.10
N PRO A 8 10.07 -8.97 -9.91
CA PRO A 8 10.98 -7.91 -9.50
C PRO A 8 10.24 -6.57 -9.56
N HIS A 9 9.37 -6.32 -8.59
CA HIS A 9 8.81 -4.99 -8.35
C HIS A 9 9.27 -4.51 -6.98
N ALA A 10 10.56 -4.71 -6.69
CA ALA A 10 11.24 -4.02 -5.60
C ALA A 10 11.92 -2.80 -6.20
N GLY A 11 11.38 -1.62 -5.89
CA GLY A 11 11.98 -0.32 -6.20
C GLY A 11 12.48 0.31 -4.91
N THR A 12 13.65 0.92 -4.95
CA THR A 12 14.14 1.79 -3.87
C THR A 12 14.22 3.20 -4.43
N GLN A 13 13.69 4.15 -3.67
CA GLN A 13 13.72 5.56 -4.04
C GLN A 13 14.11 6.38 -2.82
N ASP A 14 15.10 7.25 -2.99
CA ASP A 14 15.42 8.27 -2.00
C ASP A 14 14.35 9.36 -2.07
N VAL A 15 13.77 9.69 -0.92
CA VAL A 15 12.78 10.76 -0.78
C VAL A 15 13.32 11.82 0.17
N PRO A 16 13.02 13.12 -0.05
CA PRO A 16 13.44 14.18 0.86
C PRO A 16 12.92 13.96 2.29
N ASP A 17 13.68 14.42 3.27
CA ASP A 17 13.22 14.45 4.66
C ASP A 17 11.92 15.27 4.77
N GLY A 18 10.97 14.77 5.57
CA GLY A 18 9.67 15.39 5.75
C GLY A 18 8.62 15.05 4.68
N THR A 19 8.96 14.22 3.69
CA THR A 19 7.99 13.69 2.72
C THR A 19 6.86 12.97 3.46
N SER A 20 5.61 13.25 3.09
CA SER A 20 4.46 12.58 3.69
C SER A 20 4.17 11.24 3.00
N VAL A 21 3.51 10.32 3.69
CA VAL A 21 3.03 9.06 3.10
C VAL A 21 2.14 9.33 1.89
N ARG A 22 1.32 10.39 1.94
CA ARG A 22 0.49 10.81 0.80
C ARG A 22 1.32 11.09 -0.44
N ASP A 23 2.34 11.94 -0.31
CA ASP A 23 3.13 12.38 -1.47
C ASP A 23 3.86 11.21 -2.12
N VAL A 24 4.35 10.26 -1.32
CA VAL A 24 4.95 9.01 -1.84
C VAL A 24 3.92 8.17 -2.60
N LEU A 25 2.75 7.94 -2.01
CA LEU A 25 1.72 7.09 -2.62
C LEU A 25 1.12 7.71 -3.88
N ASP A 26 0.89 9.02 -3.90
CA ASP A 26 0.43 9.76 -5.08
C ASP A 26 1.50 9.76 -6.18
N GLY A 27 2.78 9.90 -5.82
CA GLY A 27 3.90 9.72 -6.75
C GLY A 27 3.93 8.32 -7.38
N ILE A 28 3.73 7.28 -6.57
CA ILE A 28 3.68 5.89 -7.05
C ILE A 28 2.48 5.67 -7.98
N LEU A 29 1.30 6.19 -7.60
CA LEU A 29 0.09 6.09 -8.42
C LEU A 29 0.27 6.77 -9.78
N THR A 30 0.90 7.95 -9.82
CA THR A 30 1.13 8.71 -11.05
C THR A 30 2.30 8.21 -11.90
N SER A 31 3.29 7.55 -11.29
CA SER A 31 4.45 7.00 -12.00
C SER A 31 4.13 5.82 -12.93
N GLY A 32 2.96 5.20 -12.78
CA GLY A 32 2.60 3.98 -13.50
C GLY A 32 3.33 2.73 -13.00
N TYR A 33 3.95 2.79 -11.82
CA TYR A 33 4.61 1.65 -11.18
C TYR A 33 3.66 0.48 -10.92
N LEU A 34 2.41 0.79 -10.57
CA LEU A 34 1.38 -0.22 -10.34
C LEU A 34 0.85 -0.76 -11.66
N ALA A 35 0.79 -2.09 -11.77
CA ALA A 35 0.32 -2.74 -12.99
C ALA A 35 -1.09 -2.28 -13.36
N THR A 36 -1.24 -1.83 -14.60
CA THR A 36 -2.53 -1.40 -15.15
C THR A 36 -3.35 -2.61 -15.57
N ILE A 37 -4.47 -2.84 -14.89
CA ILE A 37 -5.36 -3.95 -15.21
C ILE A 37 -6.50 -3.43 -16.09
N ALA A 38 -6.63 -4.01 -17.28
CA ALA A 38 -7.74 -3.71 -18.19
C ALA A 38 -9.09 -4.00 -17.50
N GLY A 39 -9.99 -3.01 -17.50
CA GLY A 39 -11.33 -3.11 -16.90
C GLY A 39 -11.62 -2.16 -15.73
N GLY A 40 -10.65 -1.34 -15.29
CA GLY A 40 -10.92 -0.17 -14.44
C GLY A 40 -11.29 -0.46 -12.98
N ARG A 41 -10.94 -1.64 -12.47
CA ARG A 41 -11.14 -2.01 -11.04
C ARG A 41 -9.84 -2.48 -10.39
N ALA A 42 -8.71 -1.97 -10.86
CA ALA A 42 -7.41 -2.30 -10.28
C ALA A 42 -7.30 -1.63 -8.92
N THR A 43 -7.60 -2.39 -7.86
CA THR A 43 -7.54 -1.94 -6.48
C THR A 43 -6.27 -2.48 -5.84
N TRP A 44 -5.49 -1.59 -5.25
CA TRP A 44 -4.25 -1.89 -4.56
C TRP A 44 -4.34 -1.42 -3.12
N ILE A 45 -3.77 -2.20 -2.21
CA ILE A 45 -3.62 -1.83 -0.81
C ILE A 45 -2.15 -1.54 -0.57
N ALA A 46 -1.83 -0.35 -0.05
CA ALA A 46 -0.49 -0.02 0.41
C ALA A 46 -0.35 -0.35 1.90
N THR A 47 0.69 -1.09 2.24
CA THR A 47 1.06 -1.40 3.62
C THR A 47 2.50 -1.00 3.89
N ALA A 48 2.82 -0.71 5.15
CA ALA A 48 4.19 -0.52 5.63
C ALA A 48 4.56 -1.54 6.70
N GLY A 49 5.82 -1.95 6.71
CA GLY A 49 6.38 -2.81 7.74
C GLY A 49 7.46 -3.74 7.19
N ASP A 50 8.27 -4.29 8.10
CA ASP A 50 9.31 -5.25 7.74
C ASP A 50 8.75 -6.65 7.41
N ALA A 51 7.54 -6.95 7.90
CA ALA A 51 6.83 -8.16 7.57
C ALA A 51 6.24 -8.05 6.16
N TRP A 52 6.65 -8.96 5.28
CA TRP A 52 5.93 -9.19 4.02
C TRP A 52 4.49 -9.57 4.35
N ALA A 53 3.56 -8.69 3.98
CA ALA A 53 2.15 -8.91 4.22
C ALA A 53 1.55 -10.09 3.40
N GLY A 54 2.33 -10.83 2.61
CA GLY A 54 1.75 -11.82 1.69
C GLY A 54 1.35 -13.16 2.29
N ASP A 55 1.71 -13.46 3.55
CA ASP A 55 1.04 -14.54 4.30
C ASP A 55 -0.17 -14.02 5.09
N ALA A 56 -0.19 -12.72 5.40
CA ALA A 56 -1.34 -12.09 6.02
C ALA A 56 -2.40 -11.81 4.94
N TRP A 57 -3.58 -12.40 5.10
CA TRP A 57 -4.71 -12.06 4.25
C TRP A 57 -4.96 -10.55 4.38
N ALA A 58 -4.78 -9.79 3.28
CA ALA A 58 -5.04 -8.34 3.20
C ALA A 58 -6.52 -7.95 3.41
N GLY A 59 -7.30 -8.82 4.05
CA GLY A 59 -8.63 -8.57 4.55
C GLY A 59 -8.67 -8.02 5.98
N ASP A 60 -7.53 -7.72 6.61
CA ASP A 60 -7.47 -7.03 7.90
C ASP A 60 -6.67 -5.72 7.74
N ALA A 61 -7.09 -4.65 8.41
CA ALA A 61 -6.37 -3.38 8.53
C ALA A 61 -4.99 -3.52 9.21
N THR A 62 -4.76 -4.64 9.89
CA THR A 62 -3.47 -5.09 10.43
C THR A 62 -3.12 -6.45 9.83
N ALA A 63 -2.38 -6.44 8.72
CA ALA A 63 -1.92 -7.66 8.09
C ALA A 63 -0.62 -8.14 8.79
N GLY A 64 -0.76 -8.73 9.99
CA GLY A 64 0.39 -9.05 10.85
C GLY A 64 1.02 -7.78 11.44
N ASP A 65 2.36 -7.70 11.44
CA ASP A 65 3.10 -6.48 11.81
C ASP A 65 3.02 -5.37 10.74
N ALA A 66 2.42 -5.67 9.57
CA ALA A 66 2.26 -4.68 8.51
C ALA A 66 1.02 -3.80 8.75
N THR A 67 1.24 -2.49 8.70
CA THR A 67 0.22 -1.46 8.89
C THR A 67 -0.36 -1.04 7.55
N VAL A 68 -1.69 -1.09 7.40
CA VAL A 68 -2.34 -0.63 6.16
C VAL A 68 -2.43 0.89 6.13
N LEU A 69 -1.86 1.49 5.09
CA LEU A 69 -1.75 2.95 4.96
C LEU A 69 -2.83 3.55 4.08
N ALA A 70 -3.17 2.87 2.97
CA ALA A 70 -4.03 3.45 1.96
C ALA A 70 -4.61 2.40 1.01
N VAL A 71 -5.69 2.80 0.34
CA VAL A 71 -6.19 2.14 -0.87
C VAL A 71 -5.85 3.03 -2.07
N LEU A 72 -5.32 2.39 -3.11
CA LEU A 72 -4.99 3.03 -4.37
C LEU A 72 -5.85 2.39 -5.46
N ALA A 73 -6.52 3.23 -6.24
CA ALA A 73 -7.28 2.81 -7.41
C ALA A 73 -6.84 3.67 -8.59
N GLN A 74 -6.56 3.04 -9.72
CA GLN A 74 -6.08 3.76 -10.90
C GLN A 74 -7.12 4.72 -11.48
N GLN A 75 -8.40 4.53 -11.19
CA GLN A 75 -9.46 5.49 -11.55
C GLN A 75 -9.52 6.72 -10.63
N TRP A 76 -8.82 6.73 -9.50
CA TRP A 76 -8.79 7.87 -8.59
C TRP A 76 -7.65 8.81 -8.94
N ALA A 77 -7.88 10.11 -8.74
CA ALA A 77 -6.88 11.15 -8.95
C ALA A 77 -5.76 11.14 -7.89
N ALA A 78 -6.02 10.54 -6.72
CA ALA A 78 -5.10 10.45 -5.60
C ALA A 78 -5.40 9.19 -4.75
N ALA A 79 -4.41 8.71 -4.01
CA ALA A 79 -4.57 7.63 -3.06
C ALA A 79 -5.49 8.02 -1.90
N ARG A 80 -6.30 7.08 -1.41
CA ARG A 80 -7.14 7.30 -0.22
C ARG A 80 -6.47 6.72 1.02
N LEU A 81 -6.08 7.61 1.92
CA LEU A 81 -5.38 7.26 3.14
C LEU A 81 -6.34 6.72 4.21
N LEU A 82 -5.87 5.70 4.92
CA LEU A 82 -6.41 5.27 6.20
C LEU A 82 -5.74 6.07 7.34
N PRO A 83 -6.22 5.99 8.59
CA PRO A 83 -5.64 6.73 9.72
C PRO A 83 -4.12 6.59 9.83
N ALA A 84 -3.58 5.37 9.69
CA ALA A 84 -2.14 5.13 9.74
C ALA A 84 -1.37 5.77 8.57
N GLY A 85 -2.00 5.91 7.40
CA GLY A 85 -1.42 6.62 6.25
C GLY A 85 -1.33 8.14 6.42
N THR A 86 -1.92 8.71 7.47
CA THR A 86 -1.79 10.15 7.78
C THR A 86 -0.55 10.49 8.61
N ALA A 87 0.15 9.47 9.12
CA ALA A 87 1.39 9.64 9.86
C ALA A 87 2.52 10.15 8.95
N PRO A 88 3.54 10.83 9.52
CA PRO A 88 4.75 11.15 8.77
C PRO A 88 5.46 9.87 8.34
N LEU A 89 6.08 9.88 7.16
CA LEU A 89 6.75 8.72 6.59
C LEU A 89 7.82 8.14 7.54
N ALA A 90 8.52 9.01 8.27
CA ALA A 90 9.53 8.63 9.25
C ALA A 90 8.97 7.81 10.44
N ALA A 91 7.67 7.91 10.75
CA ALA A 91 7.05 7.10 11.79
C ALA A 91 6.87 5.63 11.37
N LEU A 92 7.01 5.34 10.06
CA LEU A 92 6.93 4.00 9.48
C LEU A 92 8.32 3.39 9.23
N ALA A 93 9.39 4.08 9.61
CA ALA A 93 10.75 3.61 9.42
C ALA A 93 11.05 2.43 10.37
N GLY A 94 11.62 1.38 9.82
CA GLY A 94 12.12 0.24 10.58
C GLY A 94 13.35 0.61 11.42
N PRO A 95 13.91 -0.36 12.18
CA PRO A 95 15.08 -0.16 13.03
C PRO A 95 16.34 0.29 12.26
N ASP A 96 16.38 0.02 10.96
CA ASP A 96 17.44 0.41 10.03
C ASP A 96 17.24 1.80 9.40
N GLY A 97 16.17 2.51 9.80
CA GLY A 97 15.79 3.82 9.24
C GLY A 97 15.15 3.73 7.85
N THR A 98 14.88 2.53 7.34
CA THR A 98 14.28 2.33 6.02
C THR A 98 12.78 2.14 6.13
N VAL A 99 12.02 2.78 5.23
CA VAL A 99 10.58 2.53 5.09
C VAL A 99 10.36 1.51 3.99
N ARG A 100 9.71 0.41 4.33
CA ARG A 100 9.37 -0.65 3.38
C ARG A 100 7.87 -0.59 3.10
N LEU A 101 7.55 -0.33 1.84
CA LEU A 101 6.17 -0.30 1.36
C LEU A 101 5.88 -1.55 0.52
N HIS A 102 4.74 -2.16 0.78
CA HIS A 102 4.24 -3.30 0.03
C HIS A 102 2.89 -2.94 -0.61
N PHE A 103 2.70 -3.39 -1.85
CA PHE A 103 1.48 -3.15 -2.61
C PHE A 103 0.78 -4.48 -2.92
N ILE A 104 -0.42 -4.65 -2.37
CA ILE A 104 -1.18 -5.88 -2.50
C ILE A 104 -2.30 -5.65 -3.51
N TYR A 105 -2.29 -6.44 -4.58
CA TYR A 105 -3.35 -6.41 -5.58
C TYR A 105 -4.63 -7.09 -5.08
N ARG A 106 -5.77 -6.40 -5.17
CA ARG A 106 -7.10 -6.92 -4.85
C ARG A 106 -7.89 -7.07 -6.13
N THR A 107 -7.97 -8.31 -6.61
CA THR A 107 -8.67 -8.77 -7.82
C THR A 107 -10.04 -8.10 -8.05
N GLN A 108 -10.06 -7.06 -8.87
CA GLN A 108 -11.26 -6.36 -9.39
C GLN A 108 -12.34 -5.99 -8.36
N ARG A 109 -11.97 -5.87 -7.08
CA ARG A 109 -12.88 -5.40 -6.05
C ARG A 109 -13.15 -3.92 -6.25
N ASP A 110 -14.37 -3.51 -5.94
CA ASP A 110 -14.74 -2.11 -5.91
C ASP A 110 -13.84 -1.36 -4.90
N PRO A 111 -13.02 -0.39 -5.35
CA PRO A 111 -12.10 0.31 -4.46
C PRO A 111 -12.82 1.15 -3.42
N GLU A 112 -14.04 1.64 -3.72
CA GLU A 112 -14.87 2.35 -2.75
C GLU A 112 -15.25 1.43 -1.59
N ALA A 113 -15.71 0.23 -1.90
CA ALA A 113 -16.11 -0.77 -0.90
C ALA A 113 -14.90 -1.25 -0.07
N GLU A 114 -13.74 -1.45 -0.71
CA GLU A 114 -12.53 -1.88 0.00
C GLU A 114 -12.00 -0.80 0.94
N TYR A 115 -12.02 0.47 0.51
CA TYR A 115 -11.65 1.60 1.37
C TYR A 115 -12.59 1.73 2.57
N ALA A 116 -13.91 1.70 2.35
CA ALA A 116 -14.89 1.83 3.44
C ALA A 116 -14.74 0.71 4.47
N ARG A 117 -14.47 -0.52 4.01
CA ARG A 117 -14.22 -1.68 4.88
C ARG A 117 -12.98 -1.47 5.76
N LEU A 118 -11.83 -1.17 5.15
CA LEU A 118 -10.57 -0.97 5.87
C LEU A 118 -10.61 0.24 6.81
N ALA A 119 -11.30 1.31 6.41
CA ALA A 119 -11.49 2.48 7.25
C ALA A 119 -12.37 2.18 8.48
N GLY A 120 -13.38 1.32 8.33
CA GLY A 120 -14.19 0.84 9.45
C GLY A 120 -13.41 -0.02 10.44
N GLU A 121 -12.54 -0.91 9.93
CA GLU A 121 -11.66 -1.74 10.76
C GLU A 121 -10.61 -0.92 11.51
N ALA A 122 -10.01 0.08 10.87
CA ALA A 122 -9.01 0.95 11.51
C ALA A 122 -9.58 1.91 12.57
N ALA A 123 -10.91 2.03 12.66
CA ALA A 123 -11.60 2.90 13.61
C ALA A 123 -12.18 2.16 14.82
N GLY A 124 -12.21 0.81 14.80
CA GLY A 124 -12.74 -0.05 15.86
C GLY A 124 -11.66 -0.49 16.84
#